data_AF-A0A423X3G7-F1
#
_entry.id   AF-A0A423X3G7-F1
#
_cell.length_a   1.000
_cell.length_b   1.000
_cell.length_c   1.000
_cell.angle_alpha   90.00
_cell.angle_beta   90.00
_cell.angle_gamma   90.00
#
_symmetry.space_group_name_H-M   'P 1'
#
loop_
_entity.id
_entity.type
_entity.pdbx_description
1 polymer ?
#
loop_
_entity_poly.entity_id
_entity_poly.type
_entity_poly.pdbx_seq_one_letter_code
_entity_poly.pdbx_strand_id
1 'polypeptide(L)'
;MKAFTRLTRPSPSQAQRPLLRTLVKNHNTPTPRRPFSQTTRRADRPQPADDPNFHSILDNPPQLIRAGGKRHGPGLLILAVIPVTAFLLGSWQVKRLEWKTDLIAKCEDRLVRPPLPLPGRIDPEAVGDFDYRRVTTSGRYRHAQEMLVGPRMRDGEDGYMVVTPLDRKEEGEGSSVLVNRGWIPKRLRDQRSRSRDSMPEGEVQVEGLIRKPWKKNMFTPDNRPDKGEFYFPDVAQMAALTGAQPVWIEATMDPDYMQILEYEQKGIPLGRPAEVNLRNNHAQYIFTWYSLSFATSIMLWMVIKKPPTDITKRVRMNKHW
;
A
#
# COMPACT_ATOMS: atom_id res chain seq x y z
N MET A 1 -39.54 46.89 18.66
CA MET A 1 -40.19 46.73 19.99
C MET A 1 -39.64 45.45 20.59
N LYS A 2 -38.70 45.51 21.55
CA LYS A 2 -38.92 45.53 23.03
C LYS A 2 -39.77 44.32 23.48
N ALA A 3 -39.41 43.46 24.44
CA ALA A 3 -38.39 43.45 25.49
C ALA A 3 -38.18 41.99 25.98
N PHE A 4 -36.96 41.55 26.31
CA PHE A 4 -36.48 41.27 27.68
C PHE A 4 -37.55 40.93 28.73
N THR A 5 -37.39 39.81 29.46
CA THR A 5 -37.33 39.77 30.95
C THR A 5 -36.87 38.38 31.45
N ARG A 6 -35.85 38.43 32.33
CA ARG A 6 -35.30 37.37 33.20
C ARG A 6 -36.31 36.93 34.25
N LEU A 7 -36.04 35.80 34.92
CA LEU A 7 -36.12 35.54 36.38
C LEU A 7 -36.32 34.01 36.56
N THR A 8 -35.34 33.23 37.01
CA THR A 8 -34.81 32.99 38.37
C THR A 8 -35.06 31.55 38.77
N ARG A 9 -34.02 30.94 39.35
CA ARG A 9 -33.99 29.60 39.96
C ARG A 9 -35.09 29.40 41.00
N PRO A 10 -35.36 28.12 41.32
CA PRO A 10 -34.99 27.67 42.65
C PRO A 10 -34.20 26.36 42.65
N SER A 11 -33.25 26.28 43.58
CA SER A 11 -32.67 25.08 44.19
C SER A 11 -32.97 25.25 45.69
N PRO A 12 -33.25 24.20 46.49
CA PRO A 12 -32.17 23.31 46.97
C PRO A 12 -32.62 21.87 47.35
N SER A 13 -31.65 21.10 47.86
CA SER A 13 -31.75 19.83 48.64
C SER A 13 -31.21 18.60 47.88
N GLN A 14 -29.94 18.23 48.03
CA GLN A 14 -29.25 17.52 49.15
C GLN A 14 -29.40 15.99 49.10
N ALA A 15 -28.31 15.32 48.69
CA ALA A 15 -27.80 14.06 49.26
C ALA A 15 -26.35 13.85 48.75
N GLN A 16 -25.34 14.35 49.47
CA GLN A 16 -24.48 13.62 50.41
C GLN A 16 -23.24 12.97 49.76
N ARG A 17 -22.11 13.70 49.85
CA ARG A 17 -20.74 13.18 49.85
C ARG A 17 -20.29 13.04 51.31
N PRO A 18 -19.59 11.97 51.71
CA PRO A 18 -18.86 11.99 52.97
C PRO A 18 -17.46 12.58 52.75
N LEU A 19 -17.28 13.82 53.21
CA LEU A 19 -15.99 14.39 53.57
C LEU A 19 -15.70 13.97 55.01
N LEU A 20 -14.62 13.21 55.22
CA LEU A 20 -14.10 12.96 56.56
C LEU A 20 -13.42 14.25 57.07
N ARG A 21 -14.12 14.88 58.00
CA ARG A 21 -13.71 16.06 58.75
C ARG A 21 -12.50 15.78 59.62
N THR A 22 -11.55 16.70 59.51
CA THR A 22 -10.66 17.17 60.56
C THR A 22 -11.39 17.35 61.90
N LEU A 23 -10.94 16.61 62.90
CA LEU A 23 -11.24 16.87 64.32
C LEU A 23 -10.10 17.71 64.89
N VAL A 24 -10.37 19.00 65.08
CA VAL A 24 -9.62 19.87 66.00
C VAL A 24 -10.13 19.57 67.41
N LYS A 25 -9.25 19.12 68.30
CA LYS A 25 -9.51 19.03 69.74
C LYS A 25 -8.43 19.85 70.46
N ASN A 26 -8.80 21.07 70.86
CA ASN A 26 -8.03 21.89 71.78
C ASN A 26 -8.22 21.34 73.19
N HIS A 27 -7.15 20.85 73.81
CA HIS A 27 -7.04 20.72 75.27
C HIS A 27 -5.75 21.40 75.73
N ASN A 28 -5.91 22.38 76.61
CA ASN A 28 -4.84 23.12 77.28
C ASN A 28 -4.10 22.23 78.30
N THR A 29 -2.79 22.53 78.46
CA THR A 29 -1.89 22.28 79.62
C THR A 29 -1.41 20.85 79.93
N PRO A 30 -0.21 20.63 80.52
CA PRO A 30 1.00 21.46 80.65
C PRO A 30 2.22 20.85 79.92
N THR A 31 3.29 21.64 79.74
CA THR A 31 4.57 21.26 79.12
C THR A 31 5.22 20.02 79.76
N PRO A 32 5.43 18.89 79.03
CA PRO A 32 6.29 17.83 79.50
C PRO A 32 7.74 18.17 79.14
N ARG A 33 8.60 18.23 80.17
CA ARG A 33 10.06 18.35 80.03
C ARG A 33 10.56 17.27 79.07
N ARG A 34 11.36 17.66 78.07
CA ARG A 34 12.12 16.71 77.25
C ARG A 34 12.93 15.81 78.20
N PRO A 35 12.77 14.48 78.19
CA PRO A 35 13.78 13.64 78.82
C PRO A 35 15.06 13.84 78.02
N PHE A 36 16.12 14.31 78.68
CA PHE A 36 17.47 14.14 78.17
C PHE A 36 17.60 12.65 77.83
N SER A 37 17.70 12.34 76.54
CA SER A 37 18.08 11.00 76.12
C SER A 37 19.51 10.81 76.60
N GLN A 38 19.66 10.16 77.75
CA GLN A 38 20.94 9.62 78.16
C GLN A 38 21.32 8.63 77.07
N THR A 39 22.33 8.97 76.29
CA THR A 39 23.08 8.00 75.50
C THR A 39 23.52 6.93 76.48
N THR A 40 22.87 5.77 76.42
CA THR A 40 23.44 4.57 77.03
C THR A 40 24.83 4.45 76.44
N ARG A 41 25.85 4.48 77.31
CA ARG A 41 27.22 4.13 76.91
C ARG A 41 27.09 2.80 76.20
N ARG A 42 27.37 2.82 74.89
CA ARG A 42 27.39 1.64 74.04
C ARG A 42 28.32 0.67 74.73
N ALA A 43 27.77 -0.39 75.32
CA ALA A 43 28.56 -1.48 75.85
C ALA A 43 29.51 -1.93 74.73
N ASP A 44 30.77 -2.18 75.09
CA ASP A 44 31.85 -2.65 74.22
C ASP A 44 31.31 -3.69 73.22
N ARG A 45 30.97 -3.23 72.02
CA ARG A 45 30.83 -4.11 70.88
C ARG A 45 32.22 -4.14 70.25
N PRO A 46 32.82 -5.33 70.06
CA PRO A 46 34.08 -5.45 69.35
C PRO A 46 33.96 -4.65 68.06
N GLN A 47 34.91 -3.75 67.81
CA GLN A 47 34.93 -3.10 66.52
C GLN A 47 35.23 -4.20 65.49
N PRO A 48 34.64 -4.15 64.30
CA PRO A 48 34.96 -5.11 63.26
C PRO A 48 36.47 -5.20 62.99
N ALA A 49 37.23 -4.13 63.24
CA ALA A 49 38.69 -4.10 63.17
C ALA A 49 39.42 -4.96 64.24
N ASP A 50 38.73 -5.40 65.28
CA ASP A 50 39.26 -6.25 66.36
C ASP A 50 39.11 -7.76 66.06
N ASP A 51 38.41 -8.14 64.98
CA ASP A 51 38.33 -9.53 64.53
C ASP A 51 39.60 -9.88 63.71
N PRO A 52 40.38 -10.89 64.11
CA PRO A 52 41.60 -11.29 63.39
C PRO A 52 41.33 -11.77 61.94
N ASN A 53 40.08 -12.07 61.57
CA ASN A 53 39.67 -12.39 60.21
C ASN A 53 39.06 -11.19 59.45
N PHE A 54 39.03 -9.99 60.06
CA PHE A 54 38.52 -8.81 59.40
C PHE A 54 39.51 -8.30 58.35
N HIS A 55 39.11 -8.40 57.09
CA HIS A 55 39.80 -7.74 55.99
C HIS A 55 39.16 -6.39 55.72
N SER A 56 39.94 -5.32 55.86
CA SER A 56 39.50 -3.98 55.49
C SER A 56 39.19 -3.92 54.00
N ILE A 57 38.13 -3.18 53.65
CA ILE A 57 37.79 -2.86 52.26
C ILE A 57 38.96 -2.11 51.58
N LEU A 58 39.80 -1.42 52.35
CA LEU A 58 40.99 -0.71 51.88
C LEU A 58 42.21 -1.62 51.67
N ASP A 59 42.25 -2.78 52.34
CA ASP A 59 43.39 -3.73 52.28
C ASP A 59 43.23 -4.78 51.17
N ASN A 60 42.03 -4.85 50.56
CA ASN A 60 41.79 -5.75 49.45
C ASN A 60 42.62 -5.27 48.24
N PRO A 61 43.47 -6.11 47.63
CA PRO A 61 44.29 -5.69 46.50
C PRO A 61 43.38 -5.13 45.40
N PRO A 62 43.69 -3.97 44.82
CA PRO A 62 42.81 -3.32 43.87
C PRO A 62 42.54 -4.30 42.71
N GLN A 63 41.30 -4.80 42.63
CA GLN A 63 40.88 -5.56 41.46
C GLN A 63 40.94 -4.64 40.25
N LEU A 64 41.95 -4.86 39.41
CA LEU A 64 42.07 -4.23 38.11
C LEU A 64 40.97 -4.79 37.20
N ILE A 65 39.73 -4.33 37.40
CA ILE A 65 38.70 -4.49 36.37
C ILE A 65 39.22 -3.66 35.20
N ARG A 66 39.63 -4.32 34.13
CA ARG A 66 40.08 -3.68 32.89
C ARG A 66 38.89 -2.87 32.34
N ALA A 67 38.73 -1.64 32.79
CA ALA A 67 37.83 -0.64 32.20
C ALA A 67 38.45 -0.22 30.87
N GLY A 68 38.44 -1.12 29.89
CA GLY A 68 39.35 -1.05 28.77
C GLY A 68 39.00 -2.07 27.71
N GLY A 69 37.80 -1.92 27.16
CA GLY A 69 37.38 -2.59 25.94
C GLY A 69 35.91 -2.28 25.71
N LYS A 70 35.60 -1.46 24.71
CA LYS A 70 34.25 -1.39 24.15
C LYS A 70 33.96 -2.79 23.59
N ARG A 71 33.55 -3.74 24.42
CA ARG A 71 33.01 -5.02 23.95
C ARG A 71 31.65 -4.69 23.40
N HIS A 72 31.62 -4.34 22.12
CA HIS A 72 30.38 -4.22 21.37
C HIS A 72 29.69 -5.58 21.42
N GLY A 73 28.69 -5.70 22.30
CA GLY A 73 27.93 -6.93 22.43
C GLY A 73 27.17 -7.27 21.14
N PRO A 74 26.56 -8.46 21.04
CA PRO A 74 25.78 -8.88 19.87
C PRO A 74 24.67 -7.88 19.50
N GLY A 75 24.19 -7.07 20.45
CA GLY A 75 23.23 -6.00 20.19
C GLY A 75 23.70 -4.92 19.19
N LEU A 76 25.00 -4.61 19.12
CA LEU A 76 25.49 -3.64 18.12
C LEU A 76 25.49 -4.25 16.72
N LEU A 77 25.82 -5.54 16.60
CA LEU A 77 25.75 -6.26 15.33
C LEU A 77 24.32 -6.29 14.81
N ILE A 78 23.34 -6.60 15.67
CA ILE A 78 21.92 -6.57 15.32
C ILE A 78 21.48 -5.16 14.88
N LEU A 79 21.94 -4.11 15.58
CA LEU A 79 21.63 -2.72 15.21
C LEU A 79 22.26 -2.34 13.85
N ALA A 80 23.44 -2.88 13.52
CA ALA A 80 24.12 -2.64 12.25
C ALA A 80 23.49 -3.37 11.06
N VAL A 81 22.73 -4.44 11.29
CA VAL A 81 22.01 -5.15 10.20
C VAL A 81 20.95 -4.25 9.56
N ILE A 82 20.26 -3.41 10.35
CA ILE A 82 19.15 -2.58 9.86
C ILE A 82 19.57 -1.60 8.75
N PRO A 83 20.60 -0.76 8.91
CA PRO A 83 21.02 0.14 7.83
C PRO A 83 21.53 -0.63 6.61
N VAL A 84 22.21 -1.76 6.81
CA VAL A 84 22.71 -2.59 5.70
C VAL A 84 21.56 -3.17 4.89
N THR A 85 20.56 -3.76 5.55
CA THR A 85 19.40 -4.32 4.84
C THR A 85 18.55 -3.24 4.18
N ALA A 86 18.36 -2.09 4.83
CA ALA A 86 17.66 -0.95 4.24
C ALA A 86 18.40 -0.42 2.99
N PHE A 87 19.74 -0.35 3.02
CA PHE A 87 20.55 0.04 1.86
C PHE A 87 20.42 -0.95 0.70
N LEU A 88 20.51 -2.26 0.99
CA LEU A 88 20.34 -3.32 -0.02
C LEU A 88 18.94 -3.30 -0.64
N LEU A 89 17.90 -3.09 0.17
CA LEU A 89 16.53 -2.91 -0.30
C LEU A 89 16.39 -1.65 -1.15
N GLY A 90 17.00 -0.53 -0.75
CA GLY A 90 17.06 0.70 -1.55
C GLY A 90 17.70 0.47 -2.92
N SER A 91 18.86 -0.19 -2.95
CA SER A 91 19.56 -0.55 -4.20
C SER A 91 18.73 -1.49 -5.08
N TRP A 92 18.05 -2.48 -4.49
CA TRP A 92 17.10 -3.32 -5.22
C TRP A 92 15.95 -2.52 -5.84
N GLN A 93 15.41 -1.54 -5.12
CA GLN A 93 14.35 -0.68 -5.63
C GLN A 93 14.82 0.20 -6.79
N VAL A 94 16.08 0.67 -6.80
CA VAL A 94 16.67 1.38 -7.96
C VAL A 94 16.69 0.49 -9.18
N LYS A 95 17.26 -0.71 -9.06
CA LYS A 95 17.31 -1.69 -10.17
C LYS A 95 15.91 -2.07 -10.65
N ARG A 96 14.96 -2.21 -9.71
CA ARG A 96 13.57 -2.53 -10.02
C ARG A 96 12.86 -1.39 -10.73
N LEU A 97 13.15 -0.14 -10.34
CA LEU A 97 12.65 1.05 -11.01
C LEU A 97 13.13 1.10 -12.45
N GLU A 98 14.44 0.99 -12.67
CA GLU A 98 15.05 1.00 -14.01
C GLU A 98 14.42 -0.05 -14.92
N TRP A 99 14.39 -1.31 -14.47
CA TRP A 99 13.73 -2.40 -15.22
C TRP A 99 12.27 -2.09 -15.56
N LYS A 100 11.53 -1.49 -14.63
CA LYS A 100 10.11 -1.15 -14.84
C LYS A 100 9.96 0.03 -15.82
N THR A 101 10.82 1.03 -15.71
CA THR A 101 10.86 2.17 -16.64
C THR A 101 11.19 1.71 -18.05
N ASP A 102 12.17 0.81 -18.22
CA ASP A 102 12.50 0.23 -19.52
C ASP A 102 11.33 -0.55 -20.13
N LEU A 103 10.56 -1.27 -19.30
CA LEU A 103 9.37 -1.98 -19.76
C LEU A 103 8.28 -1.00 -20.22
N ILE A 104 8.05 0.08 -19.46
CA ILE A 104 7.11 1.14 -19.83
C ILE A 104 7.54 1.80 -21.13
N ALA A 105 8.81 2.18 -21.27
CA ALA A 105 9.35 2.81 -22.47
C ALA A 105 9.17 1.91 -23.71
N LYS A 106 9.37 0.59 -23.58
CA LYS A 106 9.10 -0.37 -24.67
C LYS A 106 7.62 -0.40 -25.07
N CYS A 107 6.70 -0.32 -24.11
CA CYS A 107 5.27 -0.26 -24.39
C CYS A 107 4.89 1.06 -25.05
N GLU A 108 5.43 2.19 -24.58
CA GLU A 108 5.21 3.52 -25.14
C GLU A 108 5.75 3.64 -26.57
N ASP A 109 6.93 3.09 -26.86
CA ASP A 109 7.47 3.04 -28.22
C ASP A 109 6.55 2.30 -29.19
N ARG A 110 5.97 1.17 -28.76
CA ARG A 110 4.99 0.42 -29.57
C ARG A 110 3.69 1.17 -29.80
N LEU A 111 3.30 2.01 -28.84
CA LEU A 111 2.09 2.81 -28.86
C LEU A 111 2.21 3.99 -29.84
N VAL A 112 3.38 4.61 -29.96
CA VAL A 112 3.60 5.76 -30.86
C VAL A 112 3.69 5.33 -32.33
N ARG A 113 4.06 4.07 -32.60
CA ARG A 113 4.15 3.53 -33.97
C ARG A 113 2.80 3.59 -34.70
N PRO A 114 2.80 3.81 -36.04
CA PRO A 114 1.56 3.84 -36.83
C PRO A 114 0.80 2.51 -36.70
N PRO A 115 -0.54 2.49 -36.68
CA PRO A 115 -1.32 1.26 -36.55
C PRO A 115 -0.98 0.23 -37.63
N LEU A 116 -0.83 -1.05 -37.27
CA LEU A 116 -0.68 -2.13 -38.25
C LEU A 116 -2.04 -2.66 -38.69
N PRO A 117 -2.25 -2.92 -40.00
CA PRO A 117 -3.37 -3.75 -40.42
C PRO A 117 -3.21 -5.16 -39.84
N LEU A 118 -4.28 -5.71 -39.25
CA LEU A 118 -4.27 -7.07 -38.70
C LEU A 118 -4.30 -8.10 -39.84
N PRO A 119 -3.34 -9.03 -39.91
CA PRO A 119 -3.34 -10.05 -40.96
C PRO A 119 -4.52 -11.03 -40.80
N GLY A 120 -5.00 -11.60 -41.90
CA GLY A 120 -6.15 -12.53 -41.89
C GLY A 120 -6.00 -13.73 -40.94
N ARG A 121 -4.81 -14.34 -40.84
CA ARG A 121 -4.49 -15.37 -39.82
C ARG A 121 -3.44 -14.86 -38.85
N ILE A 122 -3.76 -14.96 -37.57
CA ILE A 122 -2.90 -14.54 -36.46
C ILE A 122 -2.58 -15.78 -35.64
N ASP A 123 -1.29 -16.02 -35.44
CA ASP A 123 -0.84 -17.03 -34.49
C ASP A 123 -1.13 -16.55 -33.05
N PRO A 124 -1.97 -17.26 -32.27
CA PRO A 124 -2.27 -16.91 -30.90
C PRO A 124 -1.04 -16.82 -29.99
N GLU A 125 0.02 -17.58 -30.28
CA GLU A 125 1.24 -17.56 -29.48
C GLU A 125 2.02 -16.26 -29.68
N ALA A 126 2.04 -15.75 -30.92
CA ALA A 126 2.71 -14.50 -31.28
C ALA A 126 2.01 -13.26 -30.72
N VAL A 127 0.69 -13.31 -30.41
CA VAL A 127 -0.08 -12.18 -29.89
C VAL A 127 0.59 -11.53 -28.69
N GLY A 128 1.26 -12.33 -27.85
CA GLY A 128 1.92 -11.84 -26.66
C GLY A 128 3.10 -10.92 -26.92
N ASP A 129 3.78 -11.06 -28.04
CA ASP A 129 4.92 -10.22 -28.41
C ASP A 129 4.48 -8.84 -28.91
N PHE A 130 3.22 -8.73 -29.34
CA PHE A 130 2.58 -7.50 -29.81
C PHE A 130 1.75 -6.79 -28.73
N ASP A 131 1.94 -7.11 -27.45
CA ASP A 131 1.27 -6.38 -26.36
C ASP A 131 1.56 -4.87 -26.47
N TYR A 132 0.53 -4.04 -26.31
CA TYR A 132 0.51 -2.58 -26.55
C TYR A 132 0.74 -2.14 -28.01
N ARG A 133 0.65 -3.05 -28.99
CA ARG A 133 0.73 -2.65 -30.40
C ARG A 133 -0.62 -2.10 -30.88
N ARG A 134 -0.59 -0.89 -31.45
CA ARG A 134 -1.73 -0.33 -32.20
C ARG A 134 -2.00 -1.11 -33.47
N VAL A 135 -3.26 -1.44 -33.69
CA VAL A 135 -3.75 -2.18 -34.84
C VAL A 135 -5.02 -1.57 -35.40
N THR A 136 -5.25 -1.77 -36.69
CA THR A 136 -6.49 -1.41 -37.38
C THR A 136 -7.07 -2.63 -38.06
N THR A 137 -8.40 -2.75 -38.03
CA THR A 137 -9.14 -3.78 -38.74
C THR A 137 -10.50 -3.24 -39.16
N SER A 138 -10.99 -3.68 -40.32
CA SER A 138 -12.34 -3.41 -40.76
C SER A 138 -13.18 -4.68 -40.77
N GLY A 139 -14.49 -4.54 -40.56
CA GLY A 139 -15.38 -5.69 -40.54
C GLY A 139 -16.80 -5.33 -40.10
N ARG A 140 -17.63 -6.35 -39.86
CA ARG A 140 -18.98 -6.20 -39.33
C ARG A 140 -19.07 -6.87 -37.95
N TYR A 141 -19.66 -6.17 -36.98
CA TYR A 141 -19.87 -6.74 -35.65
C TYR A 141 -20.99 -7.78 -35.64
N ARG A 142 -20.75 -8.92 -34.98
CA ARG A 142 -21.78 -9.92 -34.67
C ARG A 142 -22.46 -9.59 -33.34
N HIS A 143 -23.35 -8.58 -33.33
CA HIS A 143 -24.05 -8.12 -32.13
C HIS A 143 -24.89 -9.22 -31.45
N ALA A 144 -25.35 -10.22 -32.21
CA ALA A 144 -26.06 -11.38 -31.66
C ALA A 144 -25.18 -12.27 -30.76
N GLN A 145 -23.84 -12.18 -30.91
CA GLN A 145 -22.85 -12.89 -30.10
C GLN A 145 -22.09 -11.94 -29.17
N GLU A 146 -22.70 -10.80 -28.82
CA GLU A 146 -22.15 -9.90 -27.82
C GLU A 146 -22.06 -10.59 -26.46
N MET A 147 -20.91 -10.45 -25.80
CA MET A 147 -20.64 -10.98 -24.48
C MET A 147 -20.32 -9.83 -23.53
N LEU A 148 -20.91 -9.87 -22.33
CA LEU A 148 -20.72 -8.85 -21.31
C LEU A 148 -19.83 -9.39 -20.19
N VAL A 149 -18.66 -8.77 -20.01
CA VAL A 149 -17.72 -9.14 -18.93
C VAL A 149 -17.90 -8.20 -17.75
N GLY A 150 -18.35 -8.72 -16.61
CA GLY A 150 -18.56 -7.92 -15.41
C GLY A 150 -18.93 -8.71 -14.16
N PRO A 151 -19.23 -8.02 -13.05
CA PRO A 151 -19.34 -6.57 -12.91
C PRO A 151 -17.99 -5.82 -13.05
N ARG A 152 -18.02 -4.60 -13.59
CA ARG A 152 -16.88 -3.68 -13.70
C ARG A 152 -17.28 -2.29 -13.24
N MET A 153 -16.59 -1.76 -12.25
CA MET A 153 -16.82 -0.41 -11.72
C MET A 153 -16.05 0.62 -12.55
N ARG A 154 -16.71 1.73 -12.89
CA ARG A 154 -16.10 2.91 -13.48
C ARG A 154 -16.74 4.16 -12.87
N ASP A 155 -15.92 5.08 -12.38
CA ASP A 155 -16.36 6.38 -11.85
C ASP A 155 -17.50 6.31 -10.80
N GLY A 156 -17.54 5.23 -10.02
CA GLY A 156 -18.57 5.02 -8.99
C GLY A 156 -19.80 4.23 -9.46
N GLU A 157 -19.95 3.95 -10.76
CA GLU A 157 -21.07 3.19 -11.33
C GLU A 157 -20.66 1.76 -11.71
N ASP A 158 -21.57 0.81 -11.47
CA ASP A 158 -21.43 -0.57 -11.92
C ASP A 158 -21.76 -0.69 -13.42
N GLY A 159 -20.99 -1.50 -14.12
CA GLY A 159 -21.23 -1.77 -15.53
C GLY A 159 -20.60 -3.05 -16.03
N TYR A 160 -20.50 -3.14 -17.35
CA TYR A 160 -19.96 -4.29 -18.07
C TYR A 160 -19.01 -3.83 -19.15
N MET A 161 -18.00 -4.66 -19.41
CA MET A 161 -17.18 -4.53 -20.60
C MET A 161 -17.86 -5.26 -21.76
N VAL A 162 -18.06 -4.58 -22.88
CA VAL A 162 -18.72 -5.13 -24.07
C VAL A 162 -17.69 -5.76 -24.97
N VAL A 163 -17.81 -7.07 -25.18
CA VAL A 163 -16.97 -7.83 -26.11
C VAL A 163 -17.84 -8.30 -27.25
N THR A 164 -17.46 -7.94 -28.48
CA THR A 164 -18.22 -8.30 -29.68
C THR A 164 -17.28 -8.90 -30.71
N PRO A 165 -17.58 -10.08 -31.27
CA PRO A 165 -16.83 -10.61 -32.40
C PRO A 165 -16.97 -9.69 -33.61
N LEU A 166 -15.86 -9.41 -34.29
CA LEU A 166 -15.82 -8.65 -35.53
C LEU A 166 -15.45 -9.60 -36.67
N ASP A 167 -16.35 -9.75 -37.64
CA ASP A 167 -16.10 -10.52 -38.86
C ASP A 167 -15.34 -9.64 -39.84
N ARG A 168 -14.07 -9.98 -40.07
CA ARG A 168 -13.16 -9.22 -40.95
C ARG A 168 -13.37 -9.63 -42.41
N LYS A 169 -13.11 -8.68 -43.32
CA LYS A 169 -13.27 -8.87 -44.78
C LYS A 169 -12.18 -9.71 -45.44
N GLU A 170 -10.99 -9.83 -44.85
CA GLU A 170 -9.86 -10.51 -45.50
C GLU A 170 -10.03 -12.04 -45.55
N GLU A 171 -9.66 -12.62 -46.70
CA GLU A 171 -9.88 -14.00 -47.14
C GLU A 171 -9.27 -15.05 -46.21
N GLY A 172 -10.15 -15.76 -45.50
CA GLY A 172 -9.82 -16.99 -44.78
C GLY A 172 -10.93 -17.38 -43.81
N GLU A 173 -11.37 -18.64 -43.84
CA GLU A 173 -12.23 -19.20 -42.79
C GLU A 173 -11.58 -18.99 -41.42
N GLY A 174 -12.29 -18.31 -40.52
CA GLY A 174 -11.80 -17.95 -39.19
C GLY A 174 -11.30 -16.51 -39.04
N SER A 175 -11.49 -15.62 -40.01
CA SER A 175 -11.03 -14.21 -39.92
C SER A 175 -11.68 -13.39 -38.79
N SER A 176 -12.62 -13.89 -38.01
CA SER A 176 -13.24 -13.10 -36.93
C SER A 176 -12.30 -12.92 -35.73
N VAL A 177 -12.33 -11.74 -35.08
CA VAL A 177 -11.51 -11.42 -33.89
C VAL A 177 -12.39 -10.91 -32.74
N LEU A 178 -11.93 -11.04 -31.50
CA LEU A 178 -12.65 -10.51 -30.33
C LEU A 178 -12.27 -9.06 -30.09
N VAL A 179 -13.26 -8.16 -30.21
CA VAL A 179 -13.07 -6.74 -29.95
C VAL A 179 -13.75 -6.39 -28.63
N ASN A 180 -12.95 -5.97 -27.66
CA ASN A 180 -13.44 -5.26 -26.49
C ASN A 180 -13.74 -3.81 -26.89
N ARG A 181 -15.03 -3.50 -27.03
CA ARG A 181 -15.53 -2.19 -27.45
C ARG A 181 -15.47 -1.15 -26.34
N GLY A 182 -15.40 -1.57 -25.08
CA GLY A 182 -15.35 -0.67 -23.93
C GLY A 182 -16.43 -0.93 -22.89
N TRP A 183 -16.57 0.02 -21.97
CA TRP A 183 -17.47 -0.09 -20.81
C TRP A 183 -18.86 0.50 -21.09
N ILE A 184 -19.90 -0.12 -20.54
CA ILE A 184 -21.27 0.40 -20.51
C ILE A 184 -21.85 0.32 -19.09
N PRO A 185 -22.75 1.24 -18.69
CA PRO A 185 -23.41 1.18 -17.40
C PRO A 185 -24.37 0.00 -17.29
N LYS A 186 -24.55 -0.53 -16.08
CA LYS A 186 -25.39 -1.73 -15.81
C LYS A 186 -26.83 -1.56 -16.26
N ARG A 187 -27.38 -0.35 -16.19
CA ARG A 187 -28.74 -0.02 -16.66
C ARG A 187 -28.93 -0.27 -18.16
N LEU A 188 -27.84 -0.27 -18.93
CA LEU A 188 -27.83 -0.50 -20.38
C LEU A 188 -27.37 -1.92 -20.73
N ARG A 189 -27.44 -2.87 -19.80
CA ARG A 189 -27.08 -4.28 -20.05
C ARG A 189 -27.87 -4.85 -21.23
N ASP A 190 -29.18 -4.63 -21.30
CA ASP A 190 -30.02 -5.10 -22.40
C ASP A 190 -29.78 -4.26 -23.65
N GLN A 191 -29.41 -4.89 -24.77
CA GLN A 191 -29.22 -4.23 -26.06
C GLN A 191 -30.44 -3.41 -26.50
N ARG A 192 -31.66 -3.83 -26.15
CA ARG A 192 -32.90 -3.11 -26.49
C ARG A 192 -33.03 -1.75 -25.82
N SER A 193 -32.32 -1.55 -24.71
CA SER A 193 -32.30 -0.28 -23.98
C SER A 193 -31.28 0.72 -24.53
N ARG A 194 -30.46 0.32 -25.51
CA ARG A 194 -29.39 1.15 -26.08
C ARG A 194 -29.85 1.82 -27.38
N SER A 195 -29.21 2.93 -27.73
CA SER A 195 -29.39 3.58 -29.04
C SER A 195 -28.90 2.67 -30.16
N ARG A 196 -29.48 2.79 -31.36
CA ARG A 196 -28.98 2.09 -32.56
C ARG A 196 -27.52 2.44 -32.87
N ASP A 197 -27.09 3.65 -32.54
CA ASP A 197 -25.70 4.10 -32.70
C ASP A 197 -24.72 3.26 -31.89
N SER A 198 -25.17 2.63 -30.79
CA SER A 198 -24.33 1.72 -30.00
C SER A 198 -24.08 0.38 -30.69
N MET A 199 -24.85 0.03 -31.71
CA MET A 199 -24.79 -1.25 -32.43
C MET A 199 -24.77 -1.00 -33.93
N PRO A 200 -23.66 -0.45 -34.48
CA PRO A 200 -23.56 -0.21 -35.91
C PRO A 200 -23.70 -1.53 -36.67
N GLU A 201 -24.72 -1.62 -37.53
CA GLU A 201 -24.98 -2.82 -38.33
C GLU A 201 -24.06 -2.88 -39.57
N GLY A 202 -23.50 -1.74 -40.00
CA GLY A 202 -22.66 -1.65 -41.19
C GLY A 202 -21.22 -2.17 -41.01
N GLU A 203 -20.42 -1.93 -42.04
CA GLU A 203 -18.97 -2.09 -41.93
C GLU A 203 -18.41 -0.96 -41.06
N VAL A 204 -17.52 -1.35 -40.15
CA VAL A 204 -16.84 -0.43 -39.23
C VAL A 204 -15.34 -0.62 -39.35
N GLN A 205 -14.61 0.47 -39.18
CA GLN A 205 -13.17 0.44 -38.95
C GLN A 205 -12.93 0.54 -37.45
N VAL A 206 -12.16 -0.40 -36.91
CA VAL A 206 -11.79 -0.47 -35.50
C VAL A 206 -10.30 -0.19 -35.40
N GLU A 207 -9.95 0.86 -34.68
CA GLU A 207 -8.61 1.05 -34.16
C GLU A 207 -8.56 0.55 -32.72
N GLY A 208 -7.51 -0.19 -32.39
CA GLY A 208 -7.37 -0.75 -31.05
C GLY A 208 -5.95 -1.14 -30.70
N LEU A 209 -5.80 -1.64 -29.48
CA LEU A 209 -4.56 -2.19 -28.97
C LEU A 209 -4.68 -3.71 -28.84
N ILE A 210 -3.67 -4.42 -29.34
CA ILE A 210 -3.46 -5.80 -28.93
C ILE A 210 -3.04 -5.78 -27.47
N ARG A 211 -3.80 -6.50 -26.63
CA ARG A 211 -3.51 -6.61 -25.21
C ARG A 211 -3.77 -8.00 -24.68
N LYS A 212 -2.95 -8.42 -23.72
CA LYS A 212 -3.29 -9.59 -22.89
C LYS A 212 -4.34 -9.19 -21.85
N PRO A 213 -5.53 -9.81 -21.85
CA PRO A 213 -6.52 -9.54 -20.82
C PRO A 213 -6.04 -9.97 -19.43
N TRP A 214 -6.67 -9.41 -18.41
CA TRP A 214 -6.39 -9.79 -17.02
C TRP A 214 -6.88 -11.22 -16.74
N LYS A 215 -6.15 -11.92 -15.88
CA LYS A 215 -6.50 -13.28 -15.44
C LYS A 215 -7.43 -13.23 -14.23
N LYS A 216 -8.17 -14.33 -14.01
CA LYS A 216 -9.00 -14.51 -12.82
C LYS A 216 -8.13 -14.60 -11.56
N ASN A 217 -8.64 -14.08 -10.45
CA ASN A 217 -8.08 -14.28 -9.12
C ASN A 217 -8.78 -15.45 -8.43
N MET A 218 -8.26 -15.92 -7.29
CA MET A 218 -8.84 -17.03 -6.51
C MET A 218 -10.28 -16.78 -6.04
N PHE A 219 -10.70 -15.51 -5.91
CA PHE A 219 -12.03 -15.11 -5.49
C PHE A 219 -12.99 -14.81 -6.64
N THR A 220 -12.51 -14.85 -7.89
CA THR A 220 -13.34 -14.63 -9.07
C THR A 220 -14.05 -15.94 -9.45
N PRO A 221 -15.38 -15.97 -9.50
CA PRO A 221 -16.10 -17.16 -9.96
C PRO A 221 -15.74 -17.54 -11.39
N ASP A 222 -15.93 -18.81 -11.74
CA ASP A 222 -15.79 -19.27 -13.12
C ASP A 222 -16.89 -18.68 -14.01
N ASN A 223 -16.54 -18.42 -15.28
CA ASN A 223 -17.50 -17.97 -16.29
C ASN A 223 -18.60 -19.01 -16.48
N ARG A 224 -19.82 -18.55 -16.76
CA ARG A 224 -20.99 -19.37 -17.10
C ARG A 224 -21.52 -19.01 -18.49
N PRO A 225 -20.89 -19.53 -19.56
CA PRO A 225 -21.32 -19.27 -20.94
C PRO A 225 -22.76 -19.68 -21.23
N ASP A 226 -23.25 -20.72 -20.56
CA ASP A 226 -24.64 -21.21 -20.63
C ASP A 226 -25.67 -20.14 -20.23
N LYS A 227 -25.28 -19.20 -19.35
CA LYS A 227 -26.11 -18.07 -18.90
C LYS A 227 -25.68 -16.74 -19.51
N GLY A 228 -24.66 -16.73 -20.37
CA GLY A 228 -24.05 -15.51 -20.90
C GLY A 228 -23.37 -14.65 -19.81
N GLU A 229 -22.92 -15.26 -18.71
CA GLU A 229 -22.27 -14.56 -17.61
C GLU A 229 -20.75 -14.75 -17.67
N PHE A 230 -20.02 -13.67 -17.96
CA PHE A 230 -18.57 -13.66 -17.98
C PHE A 230 -18.04 -12.74 -16.87
N TYR A 231 -17.24 -13.28 -15.95
CA TYR A 231 -16.62 -12.51 -14.87
C TYR A 231 -15.22 -12.02 -15.24
N PHE A 232 -14.53 -12.75 -16.11
CA PHE A 232 -13.23 -12.40 -16.65
C PHE A 232 -13.13 -12.72 -18.15
N PRO A 233 -12.27 -12.01 -18.91
CA PRO A 233 -12.10 -12.21 -20.34
C PRO A 233 -11.20 -13.43 -20.58
N ASP A 234 -11.81 -14.60 -20.69
CA ASP A 234 -11.16 -15.80 -21.17
C ASP A 234 -11.21 -15.84 -22.70
N VAL A 235 -10.13 -15.36 -23.33
CA VAL A 235 -10.05 -15.21 -24.79
C VAL A 235 -10.23 -16.54 -25.50
N ALA A 236 -9.67 -17.63 -24.98
CA ALA A 236 -9.77 -18.94 -25.60
C ALA A 236 -11.21 -19.48 -25.53
N GLN A 237 -11.86 -19.36 -24.36
CA GLN A 237 -13.25 -19.75 -24.20
C GLN A 237 -14.19 -18.90 -25.06
N MET A 238 -14.04 -17.58 -25.05
CA MET A 238 -14.86 -16.65 -25.83
C MET A 238 -14.68 -16.85 -27.33
N ALA A 239 -13.46 -17.13 -27.77
CA ALA A 239 -13.16 -17.43 -29.17
C ALA A 239 -13.82 -18.74 -29.60
N ALA A 240 -13.72 -19.80 -28.79
CA ALA A 240 -14.35 -21.09 -29.06
C ALA A 240 -15.88 -21.00 -29.15
N LEU A 241 -16.52 -20.19 -28.31
CA LEU A 241 -17.97 -19.98 -28.33
C LEU A 241 -18.47 -19.23 -29.57
N THR A 242 -17.62 -18.36 -30.13
CA THR A 242 -17.99 -17.47 -31.24
C THR A 242 -17.42 -17.92 -32.59
N GLY A 243 -16.53 -18.91 -32.61
CA GLY A 243 -15.77 -19.30 -33.79
C GLY A 243 -14.75 -18.24 -34.24
N ALA A 244 -14.39 -17.31 -33.36
CA ALA A 244 -13.38 -16.29 -33.63
C ALA A 244 -11.96 -16.84 -33.38
N GLN A 245 -10.95 -16.15 -33.93
CA GLN A 245 -9.57 -16.34 -33.49
C GLN A 245 -9.41 -15.85 -32.04
N PRO A 246 -8.56 -16.51 -31.22
CA PRO A 246 -8.30 -16.12 -29.84
C PRO A 246 -7.37 -14.89 -29.77
N VAL A 247 -7.81 -13.80 -30.40
CA VAL A 247 -7.12 -12.51 -30.46
C VAL A 247 -8.02 -11.48 -29.78
N TRP A 248 -7.46 -10.80 -28.79
CA TRP A 248 -8.14 -9.77 -28.00
C TRP A 248 -7.65 -8.38 -28.39
N ILE A 249 -8.57 -7.55 -28.87
CA ILE A 249 -8.31 -6.17 -29.27
C ILE A 249 -9.11 -5.25 -28.34
N GLU A 250 -8.45 -4.34 -27.65
CA GLU A 250 -9.12 -3.25 -26.92
C GLU A 250 -9.33 -2.07 -27.87
N ALA A 251 -10.58 -1.78 -28.22
CA ALA A 251 -10.91 -0.63 -29.05
C ALA A 251 -10.48 0.65 -28.34
N THR A 252 -9.70 1.46 -29.05
CA THR A 252 -9.16 2.71 -28.51
C THR A 252 -10.07 3.86 -28.87
N MET A 253 -10.32 4.73 -27.90
CA MET A 253 -11.13 5.92 -28.09
C MET A 253 -10.57 7.04 -27.22
N ASP A 254 -10.61 8.26 -27.71
CA ASP A 254 -10.25 9.48 -26.96
C ASP A 254 -11.41 10.48 -27.00
N PRO A 255 -12.54 10.15 -26.34
CA PRO A 255 -13.71 11.02 -26.33
C PRO A 255 -13.50 12.17 -25.33
N ASP A 256 -13.96 13.38 -25.70
CA ASP A 256 -14.05 14.47 -24.74
C ASP A 256 -15.13 14.18 -23.67
N TYR A 257 -15.16 14.99 -22.60
CA TYR A 257 -16.09 14.78 -21.50
C TYR A 257 -17.57 14.81 -21.92
N MET A 258 -17.94 15.67 -22.87
CA MET A 258 -19.32 15.77 -23.35
C MET A 258 -19.72 14.53 -24.16
N GLN A 259 -18.81 14.02 -24.99
CA GLN A 259 -18.99 12.77 -25.73
C GLN A 259 -19.12 11.57 -24.79
N ILE A 260 -18.34 11.51 -23.70
CA ILE A 260 -18.48 10.45 -22.69
C ILE A 260 -19.90 10.43 -22.13
N LEU A 261 -20.41 11.59 -21.70
CA LEU A 261 -21.77 11.69 -21.16
C LEU A 261 -22.83 11.26 -22.18
N GLU A 262 -22.68 11.68 -23.44
CA GLU A 262 -23.58 11.27 -24.52
C GLU A 262 -23.53 9.75 -24.76
N TYR A 263 -22.35 9.17 -24.78
CA TYR A 263 -22.13 7.74 -25.02
C TYR A 263 -22.70 6.90 -23.87
N GLU A 264 -22.53 7.32 -22.62
CA GLU A 264 -23.14 6.67 -21.46
C GLU A 264 -24.66 6.71 -21.51
N GLN A 265 -25.25 7.81 -21.98
CA GLN A 265 -26.70 7.91 -22.14
C GLN A 265 -27.21 7.00 -23.26
N LYS A 266 -26.50 6.98 -24.40
CA LYS A 266 -26.85 6.18 -25.59
C LYS A 266 -26.48 4.70 -25.49
N GLY A 267 -25.63 4.32 -24.53
CA GLY A 267 -25.11 2.95 -24.40
C GLY A 267 -24.02 2.60 -25.41
N ILE A 268 -23.36 3.62 -25.97
CA ILE A 268 -22.18 3.42 -26.81
C ILE A 268 -21.03 2.98 -25.89
N PRO A 269 -20.40 1.82 -26.12
CA PRO A 269 -19.32 1.35 -25.27
C PRO A 269 -18.16 2.32 -25.25
N LEU A 270 -17.75 2.70 -24.04
CA LEU A 270 -16.64 3.62 -23.83
C LEU A 270 -15.31 2.88 -23.90
N GLY A 271 -14.65 2.98 -25.05
CA GLY A 271 -13.29 2.49 -25.25
C GLY A 271 -12.30 3.14 -24.27
N ARG A 272 -11.10 2.55 -24.17
CA ARG A 272 -10.03 3.13 -23.35
C ARG A 272 -9.12 3.98 -24.23
N PRO A 273 -8.53 5.07 -23.72
CA PRO A 273 -7.46 5.74 -24.43
C PRO A 273 -6.30 4.79 -24.65
N ALA A 274 -5.56 5.02 -25.73
CA ALA A 274 -4.37 4.24 -26.04
C ALA A 274 -3.23 4.68 -25.11
N GLU A 275 -3.22 4.22 -23.86
CA GLU A 275 -2.25 4.63 -22.84
C GLU A 275 -1.59 3.45 -22.11
N VAL A 276 -0.34 3.66 -21.67
CA VAL A 276 0.43 2.70 -20.87
C VAL A 276 0.28 3.05 -19.38
N ASN A 277 -0.82 2.61 -18.76
CA ASN A 277 -1.06 2.87 -17.34
C ASN A 277 -0.41 1.78 -16.45
N LEU A 278 0.92 1.86 -16.25
CA LEU A 278 1.68 0.99 -15.34
C LEU A 278 2.08 1.77 -14.08
N ARG A 279 1.44 1.47 -12.94
CA ARG A 279 1.74 2.12 -11.66
C ARG A 279 3.21 1.94 -11.25
N ASN A 280 3.97 3.02 -11.07
CA ASN A 280 5.38 2.98 -10.70
C ASN A 280 5.66 3.77 -9.41
N ASN A 281 5.60 3.11 -8.25
CA ASN A 281 5.89 3.75 -6.96
C ASN A 281 7.34 3.53 -6.48
N HIS A 282 8.22 2.92 -7.29
CA HIS A 282 9.54 2.49 -6.82
C HIS A 282 10.41 3.69 -6.39
N ALA A 283 10.27 4.85 -7.03
CA ALA A 283 10.94 6.09 -6.62
C ALA A 283 10.61 6.52 -5.17
N GLN A 284 9.34 6.41 -4.76
CA GLN A 284 8.94 6.71 -3.38
C GLN A 284 9.60 5.74 -2.40
N TYR A 285 9.63 4.45 -2.72
CA TYR A 285 10.29 3.44 -1.88
C TYR A 285 11.80 3.64 -1.81
N ILE A 286 12.46 4.00 -2.91
CA ILE A 286 13.90 4.35 -2.92
C ILE A 286 14.18 5.42 -1.85
N PHE A 287 13.37 6.48 -1.84
CA PHE A 287 13.49 7.55 -0.85
C PHE A 287 13.27 7.04 0.57
N THR A 288 12.25 6.22 0.81
CA THR A 288 11.98 5.63 2.13
C THR A 288 13.14 4.76 2.63
N TRP A 289 13.64 3.84 1.80
CA TRP A 289 14.69 2.89 2.20
C TRP A 289 16.04 3.57 2.43
N TYR A 290 16.42 4.52 1.58
CA TYR A 290 17.65 5.29 1.81
C TYR A 290 17.54 6.25 3.00
N SER A 291 16.37 6.86 3.23
CA SER A 291 16.14 7.67 4.43
C SER A 291 16.24 6.84 5.70
N LEU A 292 15.65 5.64 5.71
CA LEU A 292 15.74 4.70 6.83
C LEU A 292 17.19 4.23 7.05
N SER A 293 17.89 3.87 5.98
CA SER A 293 19.30 3.49 6.02
C SER A 293 20.16 4.60 6.61
N PHE A 294 19.95 5.85 6.18
CA PHE A 294 20.69 7.01 6.65
C PHE A 294 20.41 7.31 8.13
N ALA A 295 19.14 7.38 8.53
CA ALA A 295 18.76 7.66 9.92
C ALA A 295 19.28 6.59 10.89
N THR A 296 19.16 5.31 10.52
CA THR A 296 19.64 4.21 11.37
C THR A 296 21.17 4.13 11.42
N SER A 297 21.86 4.52 10.34
CA SER A 297 23.32 4.68 10.34
C SER A 297 23.77 5.80 11.28
N ILE A 298 23.07 6.94 11.30
CA ILE A 298 23.34 8.04 12.25
C ILE A 298 23.13 7.56 13.69
N MET A 299 22.01 6.88 13.97
CA MET A 299 21.75 6.34 15.30
C MET A 299 22.83 5.36 15.74
N LEU A 300 23.26 4.45 14.86
CA LEU A 300 24.36 3.53 15.11
C LEU A 300 25.66 4.27 15.40
N TRP A 301 26.00 5.29 14.61
CA TRP A 301 27.18 6.13 14.82
C TRP A 301 27.16 6.87 16.15
N MET A 302 26.01 7.44 16.53
CA MET A 302 25.82 8.09 17.83
C MET A 302 26.05 7.09 18.97
N VAL A 303 25.52 5.86 18.86
CA VAL A 303 25.71 4.80 19.87
C VAL A 303 27.18 4.41 19.99
N ILE A 304 27.92 4.30 18.88
CA ILE A 304 29.36 3.99 18.88
C ILE A 304 30.19 5.12 19.49
N LYS A 305 29.79 6.37 19.26
CA LYS A 305 30.46 7.58 19.76
C LYS A 305 30.11 7.96 21.20
N LYS A 306 29.06 7.39 21.82
CA LYS A 306 28.74 7.68 23.22
C LYS A 306 29.97 7.45 24.12
N PRO A 307 30.40 8.46 24.91
CA PRO A 307 31.52 8.30 25.82
C PRO A 307 31.13 7.28 26.92
N PRO A 308 32.13 6.58 27.50
CA PRO A 308 31.89 5.67 28.61
C PRO A 308 31.12 6.37 29.75
N THR A 309 30.11 5.70 30.30
CA THR A 309 29.31 6.21 31.42
C THR A 309 30.21 6.58 32.60
N ASP A 310 29.89 7.67 33.32
CA ASP A 310 30.71 8.31 34.36
C ASP A 310 31.28 7.36 35.44
N ILE A 311 30.67 6.19 35.61
CA ILE A 311 31.18 5.10 36.48
C ILE A 311 32.62 4.71 36.09
N THR A 312 32.92 4.63 34.80
CA THR A 312 34.27 4.32 34.29
C THR A 312 35.26 5.49 34.45
N LYS A 313 34.78 6.74 34.46
CA LYS A 313 35.60 7.93 34.76
C LYS A 313 36.07 7.95 36.21
N ARG A 314 35.18 7.63 37.16
CA ARG A 314 35.50 7.62 38.60
C ARG A 314 36.62 6.64 38.96
N VAL A 315 36.65 5.47 38.33
CA VAL A 315 37.71 4.45 38.53
C VAL A 315 39.09 4.95 38.05
N ARG A 316 39.13 5.86 37.07
CA ARG A 316 40.39 6.41 36.54
C ARG A 316 40.99 7.51 37.41
N MET A 317 40.15 8.29 38.11
CA MET A 317 40.60 9.36 39.01
C MET A 317 41.30 8.83 40.27
N ASN A 318 40.93 7.65 40.76
CA ASN A 318 41.57 7.03 41.93
C ASN A 318 42.98 6.46 41.69
N LYS A 319 43.55 6.63 40.49
CA LYS A 319 44.89 6.14 40.13
C LYS A 319 46.00 7.21 40.19
N HIS A 320 45.67 8.44 40.59
CA HIS A 320 46.59 9.60 40.57
C HIS A 320 46.65 10.38 41.91
N TRP A 321 46.61 9.69 43.04
CA TRP A 321 47.01 10.25 44.34
C TRP A 321 48.28 9.52 44.82
#